data_AF-A0AA47A0A6-F1
#
_entry.id   AF-A0AA47A0A6-F1
#
_cell.length_a   1.000
_cell.length_b   1.000
_cell.length_c   1.000
_cell.angle_alpha   90.00
_cell.angle_beta   90.00
_cell.angle_gamma   90.00
#
_symmetry.space_group_name_H-M   'P 1'
#
loop_
_entity.id
_entity.type
_entity.pdbx_description
1 polymer ?
#
loop_
_entity_poly.entity_id
_entity_poly.type
_entity_poly.pdbx_seq_one_letter_code
_entity_poly.pdbx_strand_id
1 'polypeptide(L)'
;MLEKEKYEQLGDRQSIFPRDKRSRIYGFFEKYRKFIEEDREYYDPNLIAHRCTEEEIQSNKVYDVVVVDEVQDLTESTLKLILKSLKDESKSNFLLCGDVNQVIHPSFFSLSKLKSFLYQNEYNKEPKVCILEKNYRSSKQVIELANRILHFKNHYFASEDQMTEDEKKLFLWRVILKTQVMSALLLRVMNKK
;
A
#
# COMPACT_ATOMS: atom_id res chain seq x y z
N MET A 1 2.20 17.68 7.13
CA MET A 1 2.21 16.31 7.71
C MET A 1 1.13 16.25 8.79
N LEU A 2 0.77 15.09 9.36
CA LEU A 2 -0.18 15.11 10.48
C LEU A 2 0.49 15.65 11.74
N GLU A 3 -0.13 16.66 12.36
CA GLU A 3 0.22 17.13 13.69
C GLU A 3 -0.02 16.02 14.72
N LYS A 4 0.75 16.04 15.81
CA LYS A 4 0.70 15.03 16.87
C LYS A 4 -0.73 14.77 17.37
N GLU A 5 -1.48 15.84 17.68
CA GLU A 5 -2.85 15.73 18.18
C GLU A 5 -3.78 15.04 17.18
N LYS A 6 -3.68 15.39 15.89
CA LYS A 6 -4.46 14.75 14.82
C LYS A 6 -4.07 13.29 14.64
N TYR A 7 -2.78 12.96 14.72
CA TYR A 7 -2.30 11.57 14.62
C TYR A 7 -2.79 10.69 15.78
N GLU A 8 -2.74 11.21 17.01
CA GLU A 8 -3.21 10.48 18.20
C GLU A 8 -4.71 10.16 18.15
N GLN A 9 -5.50 11.05 17.55
CA GLN A 9 -6.95 10.93 17.41
C GLN A 9 -7.42 10.03 16.25
N LEU A 10 -6.52 9.53 15.40
CA LEU A 10 -6.90 8.71 14.23
C LEU A 10 -7.80 7.52 14.62
N GLY A 11 -8.73 7.14 13.75
CA GLY A 11 -9.49 5.91 13.94
C GLY A 11 -8.58 4.67 13.90
N ASP A 12 -9.04 3.55 14.45
CA ASP A 12 -8.25 2.31 14.50
C ASP A 12 -8.03 1.71 13.08
N ARG A 13 -8.86 2.10 12.11
CA ARG A 13 -8.67 1.79 10.67
C ARG A 13 -7.70 2.71 9.94
N GLN A 14 -7.27 3.81 10.58
CA GLN A 14 -6.40 4.82 10.00
C GLN A 14 -4.96 4.74 10.53
N SER A 15 -4.71 4.03 11.63
CA SER A 15 -3.38 3.81 12.17
C SER A 15 -3.18 2.34 12.53
N ILE A 16 -2.03 1.79 12.15
CA ILE A 16 -1.61 0.43 12.52
C ILE A 16 -1.23 0.31 14.00
N PHE A 17 -1.06 1.43 14.70
CA PHE A 17 -0.60 1.45 16.08
C PHE A 17 -1.77 1.65 17.05
N PRO A 18 -1.83 0.85 18.13
CA PRO A 18 -2.75 1.06 19.24
C PRO A 18 -2.64 2.47 19.83
N ARG A 19 -3.77 3.04 20.26
CA ARG A 19 -3.88 4.44 20.73
C ARG A 19 -2.88 4.77 21.84
N ASP A 20 -2.72 3.87 22.80
CA ASP A 20 -1.79 3.99 23.94
C ASP A 20 -0.32 4.10 23.49
N LYS A 21 0.04 3.57 22.33
CA LYS A 21 1.41 3.62 21.79
C LYS A 21 1.66 4.82 20.88
N ARG A 22 0.61 5.49 20.37
CA ARG A 22 0.75 6.52 19.33
C ARG A 22 1.62 7.69 19.77
N SER A 23 1.49 8.18 20.99
CA SER A 23 2.31 9.30 21.48
C SER A 23 3.81 8.97 21.46
N ARG A 24 4.15 7.75 21.89
CA ARG A 24 5.54 7.26 21.88
C ARG A 24 6.07 7.07 20.47
N ILE A 25 5.25 6.50 19.57
CA ILE A 25 5.61 6.32 18.15
C ILE A 25 5.83 7.68 17.49
N TYR A 26 4.96 8.66 17.73
CA TYR A 26 5.14 10.00 17.19
C TYR A 26 6.44 10.64 17.69
N GLY A 27 6.77 10.48 18.98
CA GLY A 27 8.04 10.94 19.53
C GLY A 27 9.27 10.28 18.90
N PHE A 28 9.19 9.00 18.52
CA PHE A 28 10.25 8.33 17.77
C PHE A 28 10.36 8.87 16.35
N PHE A 29 9.23 9.04 15.68
CA PHE A 29 9.14 9.58 14.34
C PHE A 29 9.74 11.01 14.24
N GLU A 30 9.50 11.88 15.23
CA GLU A 30 10.13 13.21 15.28
C GLU A 30 11.66 13.15 15.40
N LYS A 31 12.19 12.21 16.18
CA LYS A 31 13.64 11.99 16.27
C LYS A 31 14.21 11.47 14.96
N TYR A 32 13.52 10.52 14.32
CA TYR A 32 13.88 10.01 13.01
C TYR A 32 13.91 11.13 11.96
N ARG A 33 12.91 12.02 11.94
CA ARG A 33 12.88 13.15 11.00
C ARG A 33 14.10 14.06 11.20
N LYS A 34 14.40 14.45 12.44
CA LYS A 34 15.58 15.27 12.74
C LYS A 34 16.87 14.60 12.28
N PHE A 35 17.01 13.30 12.53
CA PHE A 35 18.16 12.54 12.08
C PHE A 35 18.34 12.57 10.55
N ILE A 36 17.26 12.39 9.79
CA ILE A 36 17.29 12.45 8.32
C ILE A 36 17.55 13.88 7.81
N GLU A 37 17.07 14.91 8.51
CA GLU A 37 17.23 16.31 8.09
C GLU A 37 18.61 16.88 8.42
N GLU A 38 19.25 16.41 9.48
CA GLU A 38 20.58 16.84 9.92
C GLU A 38 21.70 16.24 9.05
N ASP A 39 21.50 15.05 8.51
CA ASP A 39 22.47 14.33 7.70
C ASP A 39 22.13 14.38 6.21
N ARG A 40 23.01 15.01 5.42
CA ARG A 40 22.80 15.23 3.98
C ARG A 40 22.94 13.97 3.14
N GLU A 41 23.42 12.86 3.70
CA GLU A 41 23.58 11.60 2.96
C GLU A 41 22.31 10.75 2.97
N TYR A 42 21.40 10.98 3.93
CA TYR A 42 20.16 10.23 4.02
C TYR A 42 18.99 10.99 3.44
N TYR A 43 18.07 10.24 2.85
CA TYR A 43 16.79 10.76 2.42
C TYR A 43 15.70 9.72 2.59
N ASP A 44 14.52 10.20 2.97
CA ASP A 44 13.30 9.40 2.95
C ASP A 44 12.41 9.86 1.80
N PRO A 45 12.09 8.98 0.83
CA PRO A 45 11.26 9.33 -0.31
C PRO A 45 9.88 9.85 0.06
N ASN A 46 9.26 9.35 1.14
CA ASN A 46 7.93 9.79 1.57
C ASN A 46 7.96 11.18 2.19
N LEU A 47 8.98 11.48 3.00
CA LEU A 47 9.20 12.81 3.58
C LEU A 47 9.49 13.84 2.48
N ILE A 48 10.33 13.49 1.50
CA ILE A 48 10.60 14.35 0.34
C ILE A 48 9.32 14.58 -0.45
N ALA A 49 8.60 13.51 -0.82
CA ALA A 49 7.37 13.63 -1.59
C ALA A 49 6.36 14.52 -0.88
N HIS A 50 6.23 14.35 0.44
CA HIS A 50 5.36 15.16 1.26
C HIS A 50 5.77 16.65 1.26
N ARG A 51 7.06 16.96 1.48
CA ARG A 51 7.58 18.33 1.44
C ARG A 51 7.34 19.00 0.09
N CYS A 52 7.65 18.31 -1.01
CA CYS A 52 7.40 18.81 -2.36
C CYS A 52 5.92 19.11 -2.62
N THR A 53 5.00 18.37 -1.97
CA THR A 53 3.57 18.64 -2.09
C THR A 53 3.07 19.79 -1.21
N GLU A 54 3.72 20.10 -0.08
CA GLU A 54 3.28 21.17 0.86
C GLU A 54 3.83 22.54 0.47
N GLU A 55 5.09 22.62 0.09
CA GLU A 55 5.79 23.89 -0.14
C GLU A 55 5.32 24.64 -1.41
N GLU A 56 4.30 24.14 -2.11
CA GLU A 56 3.98 24.53 -3.50
C GLU A 56 5.26 24.68 -4.34
N ILE A 57 6.29 23.87 -4.05
CA ILE A 57 7.44 23.76 -4.94
C ILE A 57 6.79 23.53 -6.29
N GLN A 58 7.04 24.44 -7.23
CA GLN A 58 6.53 24.37 -8.58
C GLN A 58 6.97 23.01 -9.11
N SER A 59 6.15 21.98 -8.87
CA SER A 59 6.14 20.79 -9.67
C SER A 59 5.80 21.37 -11.02
N ASN A 60 6.82 21.59 -11.84
CA ASN A 60 6.63 22.07 -13.19
C ASN A 60 5.57 21.14 -13.74
N LYS A 61 4.34 21.66 -13.88
CA LYS A 61 3.19 20.87 -14.28
C LYS A 61 3.41 20.62 -15.75
N VAL A 62 4.17 19.59 -16.06
CA VAL A 62 4.79 19.39 -17.39
C VAL A 62 4.13 18.25 -18.12
N TYR A 63 3.47 17.35 -17.40
CA TYR A 63 2.91 16.15 -17.99
C TYR A 63 1.45 16.38 -18.40
N ASP A 64 1.16 16.03 -19.65
CA ASP A 64 -0.21 15.98 -20.17
C ASP A 64 -0.94 14.69 -19.78
N VAL A 65 -0.19 13.62 -19.47
CA VAL A 65 -0.71 12.30 -19.07
C VAL A 65 0.25 11.64 -18.09
N VAL A 66 -0.29 10.95 -17.10
CA VAL A 66 0.47 10.12 -16.15
C VAL A 66 -0.07 8.68 -16.16
N VAL A 67 0.83 7.71 -16.23
CA VAL A 67 0.49 6.29 -16.06
C VAL A 67 1.31 5.75 -14.89
N VAL A 68 0.61 5.18 -13.91
CA VAL A 68 1.22 4.61 -12.71
C VAL A 68 0.89 3.12 -12.68
N ASP A 69 1.93 2.30 -12.62
CA ASP A 69 1.81 0.87 -12.34
C ASP A 69 2.00 0.60 -10.84
N GLU A 70 1.46 -0.52 -10.37
CA GLU A 70 1.53 -0.96 -8.97
C GLU A 70 1.14 0.14 -7.96
N VAL A 71 0.03 0.84 -8.21
CA VAL A 71 -0.45 1.95 -7.38
C VAL A 71 -0.65 1.55 -5.91
N GLN A 72 -0.85 0.27 -5.63
CA GLN A 72 -0.98 -0.26 -4.27
C GLN A 72 0.30 -0.20 -3.44
N ASP A 73 1.47 -0.10 -4.07
CA ASP A 73 2.76 0.00 -3.39
C ASP A 73 3.14 1.45 -3.05
N LEU A 74 2.37 2.42 -3.55
CA LEU A 74 2.60 3.84 -3.32
C LEU A 74 1.90 4.36 -2.07
N THR A 75 2.58 5.27 -1.37
CA THR A 75 1.97 6.08 -0.32
C THR A 75 1.13 7.22 -0.91
N GLU A 76 0.18 7.74 -0.14
CA GLU A 76 -0.65 8.89 -0.56
C GLU A 76 0.19 10.13 -0.90
N SER A 77 1.29 10.38 -0.18
CA SER A 77 2.18 11.52 -0.47
C SER A 77 2.90 11.35 -1.81
N THR A 78 3.40 10.15 -2.11
CA THR A 78 4.08 9.85 -3.37
C THR A 78 3.12 9.93 -4.55
N LEU A 79 1.93 9.33 -4.42
CA LEU A 79 0.89 9.42 -5.44
C LEU A 79 0.45 10.88 -5.67
N LYS A 80 0.30 11.66 -4.60
CA LYS A 80 -0.02 13.09 -4.70
C LYS A 80 1.05 13.88 -5.43
N LEU A 81 2.32 13.63 -5.14
CA LEU A 81 3.42 14.27 -5.86
C LEU A 81 3.37 13.95 -7.35
N ILE A 82 3.20 12.66 -7.69
CA ILE A 82 3.08 12.20 -9.08
C ILE A 82 1.91 12.92 -9.78
N LEU A 83 0.72 12.94 -9.19
CA LEU A 83 -0.44 13.58 -9.81
C LEU A 83 -0.35 15.11 -9.84
N LYS A 84 0.40 15.75 -8.93
CA LYS A 84 0.68 17.20 -8.98
C LYS A 84 1.55 17.60 -10.18
N SER A 85 2.31 16.66 -10.75
CA SER A 85 3.12 16.92 -11.93
C SER A 85 2.30 17.05 -13.23
N LEU A 86 1.01 16.72 -13.20
CA LEU A 86 0.07 16.95 -14.29
C LEU A 86 -0.23 18.44 -14.45
N LYS A 87 -0.34 18.88 -15.71
CA LYS A 87 -0.91 20.18 -16.08
C LYS A 87 -2.32 20.34 -15.52
N ASP A 88 -2.69 21.58 -15.19
CA ASP A 88 -4.00 21.86 -14.61
C ASP A 88 -5.15 21.48 -15.55
N GLU A 89 -4.98 21.72 -16.84
CA GLU A 89 -5.89 21.29 -17.91
C GLU A 89 -5.94 19.77 -18.09
N SER A 90 -4.97 19.04 -17.55
CA SER A 90 -4.79 17.59 -17.69
C SER A 90 -5.00 16.82 -16.38
N LYS A 91 -5.62 17.42 -15.36
CA LYS A 91 -5.87 16.76 -14.05
C LYS A 91 -6.65 15.45 -14.13
N SER A 92 -7.39 15.20 -15.22
CA SER A 92 -8.13 13.95 -15.43
C SER A 92 -7.40 12.93 -16.30
N ASN A 93 -6.21 13.27 -16.80
CA ASN A 93 -5.45 12.45 -17.74
C ASN A 93 -4.46 11.55 -16.99
N PHE A 94 -4.99 10.60 -16.23
CA PHE A 94 -4.18 9.61 -15.56
C PHE A 94 -4.74 8.20 -15.71
N LEU A 95 -3.85 7.22 -15.65
CA LEU A 95 -4.17 5.80 -15.55
C LEU A 95 -3.43 5.22 -14.35
N LEU A 96 -4.17 4.66 -13.40
CA LEU A 96 -3.62 3.97 -12.24
C LEU A 96 -3.90 2.47 -12.39
N CYS A 97 -2.85 1.68 -12.44
CA CYS A 97 -2.87 0.23 -12.53
C CYS A 97 -2.36 -0.38 -11.22
N GLY A 98 -2.88 -1.55 -10.87
CA GLY A 98 -2.47 -2.26 -9.65
C GLY A 98 -3.37 -3.43 -9.31
N ASP A 99 -2.95 -4.21 -8.32
CA ASP A 99 -3.67 -5.39 -7.82
C ASP A 99 -3.95 -5.29 -6.32
N VAL A 100 -5.22 -5.11 -5.97
CA VAL A 100 -5.68 -4.99 -4.58
C VAL A 100 -5.39 -6.28 -3.77
N ASN A 101 -5.30 -7.43 -4.42
CA ASN A 101 -5.02 -8.70 -3.73
C ASN A 101 -3.54 -8.86 -3.35
N GLN A 102 -2.65 -8.06 -3.94
CA GLN A 102 -1.21 -8.03 -3.66
C GLN A 102 -0.84 -7.05 -2.54
N VAL A 103 -1.81 -6.34 -1.96
CA VAL A 103 -1.58 -5.50 -0.78
C VAL A 103 -1.09 -6.37 0.39
N ILE A 104 0.15 -6.15 0.81
CA ILE A 104 0.78 -6.86 1.95
C ILE A 104 0.29 -6.28 3.28
N HIS A 105 0.02 -4.97 3.33
CA HIS A 105 -0.38 -4.27 4.53
C HIS A 105 -1.72 -3.53 4.31
N PRO A 106 -2.84 -4.03 4.89
CA PRO A 106 -4.20 -3.51 4.64
C PRO A 106 -4.38 -2.02 4.92
N SER A 107 -3.57 -1.47 5.83
CA SER A 107 -3.71 -0.08 6.26
C SER A 107 -3.15 0.94 5.27
N PHE A 108 -2.32 0.54 4.29
CA PHE A 108 -1.70 1.51 3.37
C PHE A 108 -2.51 1.74 2.10
N PHE A 109 -3.19 0.71 1.56
CA PHE A 109 -3.95 0.85 0.32
C PHE A 109 -5.31 0.17 0.37
N SER A 110 -6.33 0.88 -0.09
CA SER A 110 -7.62 0.29 -0.46
C SER A 110 -8.24 1.11 -1.60
N LEU A 111 -9.11 0.48 -2.40
CA LEU A 111 -9.81 1.19 -3.46
C LEU A 111 -10.69 2.34 -2.92
N SER A 112 -11.25 2.18 -1.71
CA SER A 112 -12.01 3.24 -1.05
C SER A 112 -11.12 4.42 -0.64
N LYS A 113 -9.94 4.18 -0.08
CA LYS A 113 -8.96 5.23 0.24
C LYS A 113 -8.50 5.95 -1.02
N LEU A 114 -8.19 5.22 -2.09
CA LEU A 114 -7.81 5.80 -3.36
C LEU A 114 -8.91 6.71 -3.94
N LYS A 115 -10.17 6.26 -3.93
CA LYS A 115 -11.30 7.09 -4.39
C LYS A 115 -11.46 8.36 -3.54
N SER A 116 -11.41 8.23 -2.22
CA SER A 116 -11.46 9.38 -1.30
C SER A 116 -10.32 10.36 -1.54
N PHE A 117 -9.10 9.84 -1.74
CA PHE A 117 -7.92 10.62 -2.05
C PHE A 117 -8.09 11.42 -3.36
N LEU A 118 -8.55 10.79 -4.43
CA LEU A 118 -8.79 11.46 -5.72
C LEU A 118 -9.85 12.56 -5.57
N TYR A 119 -10.96 12.25 -4.90
CA TYR A 119 -12.03 13.21 -4.63
C TYR A 119 -11.55 14.42 -3.83
N GLN A 120 -10.80 14.21 -2.74
CA GLN A 120 -10.28 15.27 -1.87
C GLN A 120 -9.27 16.18 -2.55
N ASN A 121 -8.55 15.68 -3.56
CA ASN A 121 -7.55 16.46 -4.29
C ASN A 121 -8.07 16.93 -5.68
N GLU A 122 -9.40 16.89 -5.88
CA GLU A 122 -10.08 17.37 -7.10
C GLU A 122 -9.65 16.67 -8.39
N TYR A 123 -9.06 15.48 -8.28
CA TYR A 123 -8.81 14.60 -9.42
C TYR A 123 -10.10 13.85 -9.74
N ASN A 124 -10.47 13.80 -11.03
CA ASN A 124 -11.66 13.15 -11.59
C ASN A 124 -12.62 12.51 -10.55
N LYS A 125 -13.72 13.20 -10.24
CA LYS A 125 -14.63 12.87 -9.12
C LYS A 125 -15.19 11.44 -9.18
N GLU A 126 -15.26 10.85 -10.37
CA GLU A 126 -15.65 9.46 -10.57
C GLU A 126 -14.68 8.75 -11.53
N PRO A 127 -13.57 8.19 -11.03
CA PRO A 127 -12.62 7.49 -11.87
C PRO A 127 -13.27 6.21 -12.43
N LYS A 128 -13.15 6.01 -13.75
CA LYS A 128 -13.58 4.77 -14.40
C LYS A 128 -12.70 3.62 -13.92
N VAL A 129 -13.32 2.62 -13.28
CA VAL A 129 -12.63 1.41 -12.84
C VAL A 129 -12.80 0.32 -13.90
N CYS A 130 -11.70 -0.27 -14.33
CA CYS A 130 -11.67 -1.44 -15.21
C CYS A 130 -10.98 -2.59 -14.48
N ILE A 131 -11.60 -3.77 -14.49
CA ILE A 131 -11.07 -4.98 -13.85
C ILE A 131 -10.61 -5.94 -14.94
N LEU A 132 -9.36 -6.39 -14.86
CA LEU A 132 -8.80 -7.39 -15.77
C LEU A 132 -8.92 -8.78 -15.13
N GLU A 133 -9.83 -9.61 -15.64
CA GLU A 133 -10.15 -10.91 -15.03
C GLU A 133 -9.33 -12.08 -15.61
N LYS A 134 -8.78 -11.91 -16.82
CA LYS A 134 -8.08 -12.99 -17.53
C LYS A 134 -6.61 -13.05 -17.13
N ASN A 135 -6.21 -14.17 -16.54
CA ASN A 135 -4.81 -14.48 -16.31
C ASN A 135 -4.22 -15.21 -17.54
N TYR A 136 -3.18 -14.62 -18.14
CA TYR A 136 -2.50 -15.18 -19.31
C TYR A 136 -1.13 -15.80 -18.99
N ARG A 137 -0.66 -15.69 -17.74
CA ARG A 137 0.69 -16.11 -17.33
C ARG A 137 0.71 -17.53 -16.76
N SER A 138 -0.33 -17.89 -16.02
CA SER A 138 -0.38 -19.09 -15.18
C SER A 138 -1.38 -20.12 -15.72
N SER A 139 -1.13 -21.39 -15.42
CA SER A 139 -2.08 -22.47 -15.74
C SER A 139 -3.33 -22.38 -14.88
N LYS A 140 -4.42 -23.01 -15.33
CA LYS A 140 -5.69 -23.06 -14.60
C LYS A 140 -5.54 -23.59 -13.17
N GLN A 141 -4.71 -24.61 -12.97
CA GLN A 141 -4.48 -25.22 -11.66
C GLN A 141 -3.80 -24.25 -10.68
N VAL A 142 -2.84 -23.46 -11.16
CA VAL A 142 -2.15 -22.45 -10.34
C VAL A 142 -3.11 -21.34 -9.94
N ILE A 143 -3.94 -20.87 -10.88
CA ILE A 143 -4.96 -19.84 -10.62
C ILE A 143 -5.98 -20.33 -9.60
N GLU A 144 -6.46 -21.57 -9.73
CA GLU A 144 -7.42 -22.15 -8.78
C GLU A 144 -6.85 -22.24 -7.37
N LEU A 145 -5.59 -22.68 -7.23
CA LEU A 145 -4.92 -22.72 -5.94
C LEU A 145 -4.76 -21.31 -5.34
N ALA A 146 -4.30 -20.35 -6.14
CA ALA A 146 -4.15 -18.96 -5.69
C ALA A 146 -5.48 -18.37 -5.21
N ASN A 147 -6.56 -18.59 -5.96
CA ASN A 147 -7.90 -18.14 -5.57
C ASN A 147 -8.37 -18.77 -4.27
N ARG A 148 -8.14 -20.08 -4.07
CA ARG A 148 -8.45 -20.75 -2.78
C ARG A 148 -7.67 -20.10 -1.63
N ILE A 149 -6.37 -19.86 -1.80
CA ILE A 149 -5.54 -19.18 -0.78
C ILE A 149 -6.08 -17.77 -0.49
N LEU A 150 -6.47 -17.02 -1.52
CA LEU A 150 -7.07 -15.69 -1.36
C LEU A 150 -8.40 -15.75 -0.60
N HIS A 151 -9.27 -16.72 -0.90
CA HIS A 151 -10.50 -16.93 -0.15
C HIS A 151 -10.24 -17.25 1.32
N PHE A 152 -9.27 -18.12 1.61
CA PHE A 152 -8.86 -18.40 2.99
C PHE A 152 -8.32 -17.14 3.66
N LYS A 153 -7.41 -16.40 3.02
CA LYS A 153 -6.90 -15.12 3.54
C LYS A 153 -8.07 -14.18 3.88
N ASN A 154 -8.96 -13.93 2.94
CA ASN A 154 -10.06 -13.00 3.15
C ASN A 154 -11.02 -13.48 4.25
N HIS A 155 -11.30 -14.78 4.36
CA HIS A 155 -12.14 -15.31 5.43
C HIS A 155 -11.54 -15.08 6.82
N TYR A 156 -10.24 -15.33 6.99
CA TYR A 156 -9.58 -15.18 8.30
C TYR A 156 -9.20 -13.74 8.64
N PHE A 157 -8.92 -12.90 7.63
CA PHE A 157 -8.46 -11.52 7.82
C PHE A 157 -9.56 -10.46 7.62
N ALA A 158 -10.73 -10.78 7.05
CA ALA A 158 -11.86 -9.85 7.00
C ALA A 158 -12.52 -9.65 8.37
N SER A 159 -12.36 -10.61 9.28
CA SER A 159 -12.66 -10.48 10.69
C SER A 159 -11.41 -10.02 11.44
N GLU A 160 -11.03 -8.75 11.29
CA GLU A 160 -9.98 -8.14 12.13
C GLU A 160 -10.29 -8.27 13.64
N ASP A 161 -11.54 -8.60 14.00
CA ASP A 161 -12.03 -8.80 15.38
C ASP A 161 -11.79 -10.19 16.00
N GLN A 162 -11.31 -11.21 15.27
CA GLN A 162 -11.28 -12.59 15.81
C GLN A 162 -9.90 -13.19 16.08
N MET A 163 -8.80 -12.55 15.66
CA MET A 163 -7.47 -13.13 15.85
C MET A 163 -6.50 -12.13 16.49
N THR A 164 -5.84 -12.57 17.56
CA THR A 164 -4.75 -11.85 18.21
C THR A 164 -3.53 -11.76 17.29
N GLU A 165 -2.68 -10.76 17.51
CA GLU A 165 -1.51 -10.51 16.66
C GLU A 165 -0.50 -11.67 16.65
N ASP A 166 -0.48 -12.45 17.73
CA ASP A 166 0.32 -13.69 17.84
C ASP A 166 -0.28 -14.82 16.99
N GLU A 167 -1.60 -14.94 16.90
CA GLU A 167 -2.26 -15.93 16.04
C GLU A 167 -2.06 -15.61 14.55
N LYS A 168 -2.06 -14.33 14.19
CA LYS A 168 -1.72 -13.89 12.82
C LYS A 168 -0.27 -14.22 12.47
N LYS A 169 0.67 -13.98 13.38
CA LYS A 169 2.09 -14.38 13.21
C LYS A 169 2.25 -15.89 13.11
N LEU A 170 1.61 -16.66 13.99
CA LEU A 170 1.67 -18.12 13.98
C LEU A 170 1.07 -18.69 12.69
N PHE A 171 0.01 -18.07 12.17
CA PHE A 171 -0.61 -18.42 10.90
C PHE A 171 0.33 -18.14 9.71
N LEU A 172 0.90 -16.93 9.62
CA LEU A 172 1.89 -16.57 8.60
C LEU A 172 3.08 -17.54 8.62
N TRP A 173 3.61 -17.85 9.80
CA TRP A 173 4.68 -18.85 9.97
C TRP A 173 4.25 -20.24 9.54
N ARG A 174 3.03 -20.69 9.87
CA ARG A 174 2.49 -22.00 9.43
C ARG A 174 2.27 -22.09 7.93
N VAL A 175 1.80 -21.02 7.29
CA VAL A 175 1.64 -20.95 5.82
C VAL A 175 3.01 -20.99 5.15
N ILE A 176 3.98 -20.19 5.62
CA ILE A 176 5.34 -20.17 5.08
C ILE A 176 6.04 -21.53 5.26
N LEU A 177 5.95 -22.14 6.45
CA LEU A 177 6.50 -23.46 6.75
C LEU A 177 5.84 -24.56 5.91
N LYS A 178 4.51 -24.56 5.76
CA LYS A 178 3.83 -25.54 4.88
C LYS A 178 4.19 -25.34 3.40
N THR A 179 4.35 -24.09 2.96
CA THR A 179 4.74 -23.80 1.58
C THR A 179 6.17 -24.26 1.31
N GLN A 180 7.13 -24.00 2.22
CA GLN A 180 8.51 -24.50 2.10
C GLN A 180 8.59 -26.04 2.16
N VAL A 181 7.81 -26.70 3.01
CA VAL A 181 7.73 -28.17 3.07
C VAL A 181 7.13 -28.74 1.78
N MET A 182 6.12 -28.07 1.20
CA MET A 182 5.54 -28.46 -0.09
C MET A 182 6.50 -28.21 -1.26
N SER A 183 7.28 -27.12 -1.25
CA SER A 183 8.36 -26.86 -2.22
C SER A 183 9.44 -27.94 -2.13
N ALA A 184 9.83 -28.34 -0.91
CA ALA A 184 10.80 -29.40 -0.67
C ALA A 184 10.27 -30.79 -1.08
N LEU A 185 8.98 -31.08 -0.88
CA LEU A 185 8.35 -32.31 -1.35
C LEU A 185 8.26 -32.36 -2.88
N LEU A 186 7.89 -31.25 -3.53
CA LEU A 186 7.82 -31.14 -4.99
C LEU A 186 9.21 -31.31 -5.63
N LEU A 187 10.26 -30.70 -5.05
CA LEU A 187 11.65 -30.92 -5.48
C LEU A 187 12.11 -32.37 -5.31
N ARG A 188 11.68 -33.06 -4.24
CA ARG A 188 12.02 -34.48 -4.00
C ARG A 188 11.29 -35.45 -4.94
N VAL A 189 10.08 -35.11 -5.36
CA VAL A 189 9.31 -35.87 -6.36
C VAL A 189 9.86 -35.63 -7.77
N MET A 190 10.33 -34.41 -8.07
CA MET A 190 10.93 -34.08 -9.38
C MET A 190 12.34 -34.62 -9.58
N ASN A 191 13.11 -34.86 -8.51
CA ASN A 191 14.47 -35.45 -8.56
C ASN A 191 14.50 -36.99 -8.47
N LYS A 192 13.35 -37.67 -8.50
CA LYS A 192 13.27 -39.12 -8.75
C LYS A 192 12.95 -39.37 -10.22
N LYS A 193 13.96 -39.20 -11.07
CA LYS A 193 14.09 -39.84 -12.39
C LYS A 193 15.52 -40.31 -12.54
#